data_AF-A0A425WJF8-F1
#
_entry.id   AF-A0A425WJF8-F1
#
_cell.length_a   1.000
_cell.length_b   1.000
_cell.length_c   1.000
_cell.angle_alpha   90.00
_cell.angle_beta   90.00
_cell.angle_gamma   90.00
#
_symmetry.space_group_name_H-M   'P 1'
#
loop_
_entity.id
_entity.type
_entity.pdbx_description
1 polymer ?
#
loop_
_entity_poly.entity_id
_entity_poly.type
_entity_poly.pdbx_seq_one_letter_code
_entity_poly.pdbx_strand_id
1 'polypeptide(L)'
;MDKKKIEKAVVNRVCDLIQQCDTIDDKLKEGDKNIRIDGFLDLYSSPEQRVENLHAEIPVQVKGTMGKLKPNKHGVVKFMARTEALKRYRDVYYGVLLFVVGVNKSSRLGEDVFFVQLLPYNINRALSKTCPDQGKMSVPIKPFPTNPKEMTRIITALNANRKKQMKAKVVAYDFGGDTKPCQKTSILYQSRPSCTKANV
;
A
#
# COMPACT_ATOMS: atom_id res chain seq x y z
N MET A 1 -18.85 -9.20 -20.56
CA MET A 1 -17.55 -8.64 -20.99
C MET A 1 -16.46 -9.52 -20.43
N ASP A 2 -15.48 -9.93 -21.25
CA ASP A 2 -14.42 -10.82 -20.81
C ASP A 2 -13.50 -10.08 -19.82
N LYS A 3 -13.42 -10.62 -18.59
CA LYS A 3 -12.62 -10.06 -17.50
C LYS A 3 -11.15 -9.98 -17.89
N LYS A 4 -10.64 -10.91 -18.70
CA LYS A 4 -9.27 -10.88 -19.20
C LYS A 4 -9.01 -9.67 -20.09
N LYS A 5 -9.97 -9.30 -20.93
CA LYS A 5 -9.85 -8.12 -21.81
C LYS A 5 -9.83 -6.82 -21.01
N ILE A 6 -10.61 -6.75 -19.93
CA ILE A 6 -10.56 -5.61 -18.99
C ILE A 6 -9.19 -5.53 -18.33
N GLU A 7 -8.71 -6.64 -17.78
CA GLU A 7 -7.41 -6.72 -17.10
C GLU A 7 -6.28 -6.28 -18.05
N LYS A 8 -6.28 -6.77 -19.29
CA LYS A 8 -5.34 -6.35 -20.35
C LYS A 8 -5.42 -4.84 -20.64
N ALA A 9 -6.63 -4.32 -20.89
CA ALA A 9 -6.82 -2.92 -21.25
C ALA A 9 -6.31 -1.96 -20.15
N VAL A 10 -6.49 -2.32 -18.88
CA VAL A 10 -6.04 -1.47 -17.77
C VAL A 10 -4.56 -1.56 -17.50
N VAL A 11 -3.94 -2.74 -17.70
CA VAL A 11 -2.49 -2.89 -17.60
C VAL A 11 -1.82 -2.07 -18.70
N ASN A 12 -2.25 -2.24 -19.95
CA ASN A 12 -1.71 -1.47 -21.08
C ASN A 12 -1.78 0.04 -20.83
N ARG A 13 -2.93 0.52 -20.31
CA ARG A 13 -3.08 1.95 -20.02
C ARG A 13 -2.09 2.46 -18.97
N VAL A 14 -1.73 1.64 -17.99
CA VAL A 14 -0.70 1.99 -17.00
C VAL A 14 0.69 1.94 -17.64
N CYS A 15 1.00 0.92 -18.43
CA CYS A 15 2.26 0.81 -19.18
C CYS A 15 2.48 2.04 -20.08
N ASP A 16 1.47 2.47 -20.85
CA ASP A 16 1.53 3.65 -21.72
C ASP A 16 1.88 4.96 -20.97
N LEU A 17 1.47 5.07 -19.70
CA LEU A 17 1.82 6.21 -18.86
C LEU A 17 3.24 6.10 -18.31
N ILE A 18 3.62 4.91 -17.84
CA ILE A 18 4.93 4.67 -17.23
C ILE A 18 6.06 4.73 -18.27
N GLN A 19 5.81 4.27 -19.50
CA GLN A 19 6.78 4.31 -20.61
C GLN A 19 7.33 5.72 -20.89
N GLN A 20 6.59 6.77 -20.52
CA GLN A 20 7.03 8.16 -20.67
C GLN A 20 8.10 8.57 -19.64
N CYS A 21 8.38 7.74 -18.64
CA CYS A 21 9.35 7.99 -17.59
C CYS A 21 10.68 7.30 -17.89
N ASP A 22 11.72 8.07 -18.23
CA ASP A 22 13.03 7.51 -18.65
C ASP A 22 13.70 6.58 -17.61
N THR A 23 13.42 6.81 -16.32
CA THR A 23 14.06 6.10 -15.20
C THR A 23 13.18 5.04 -14.57
N ILE A 24 12.04 4.70 -15.18
CA ILE A 24 11.10 3.70 -14.66
C ILE A 24 10.78 2.71 -15.76
N ASP A 25 10.93 1.43 -15.45
CA ASP A 25 10.56 0.33 -16.34
C ASP A 25 9.42 -0.47 -15.72
N ASP A 26 8.40 -0.79 -16.51
CA ASP A 26 7.26 -1.54 -16.04
C ASP A 26 7.44 -3.04 -16.27
N LYS A 27 7.39 -3.81 -15.18
CA LYS A 27 7.40 -5.29 -15.19
C LYS A 27 6.02 -5.82 -14.86
N LEU A 28 5.01 -5.29 -15.55
CA LEU A 28 3.62 -5.72 -15.40
C LEU A 28 3.34 -6.86 -16.36
N LYS A 29 2.85 -8.00 -15.85
CA LYS A 29 2.55 -9.18 -16.69
C LYS A 29 1.07 -9.43 -16.78
N GLU A 30 0.60 -9.66 -18.00
CA GLU A 30 -0.73 -10.23 -18.23
C GLU A 30 -0.73 -11.73 -17.88
N GLY A 31 -1.77 -12.19 -17.18
CA GLY A 31 -2.16 -13.61 -17.26
C GLY A 31 -1.55 -14.57 -16.24
N ASP A 32 -0.60 -14.17 -15.38
CA ASP A 32 -0.07 -15.06 -14.33
C ASP A 32 -0.37 -14.51 -12.92
N LYS A 33 -1.35 -15.11 -12.25
CA LYS A 33 -1.86 -14.64 -10.95
C LYS A 33 -0.95 -15.13 -9.84
N ASN A 34 0.22 -14.51 -9.72
CA ASN A 34 0.93 -14.49 -8.45
C ASN A 34 0.01 -13.92 -7.36
N ILE A 35 0.25 -14.33 -6.12
CA ILE A 35 -0.65 -14.19 -4.97
C ILE A 35 -0.87 -12.69 -4.60
N ARG A 36 -1.73 -12.02 -5.38
CA ARG A 36 -2.36 -10.70 -5.18
C ARG A 36 -1.63 -9.43 -5.68
N ILE A 37 -0.63 -9.49 -6.56
CA ILE A 37 -0.11 -8.30 -7.28
C ILE A 37 0.01 -8.59 -8.78
N ASP A 38 0.05 -7.56 -9.63
CA ASP A 38 0.12 -7.73 -11.10
C ASP A 38 1.55 -7.58 -11.65
N GLY A 39 2.48 -7.07 -10.84
CA GLY A 39 3.89 -6.94 -11.23
C GLY A 39 4.65 -5.94 -10.37
N PHE A 40 5.75 -5.45 -10.92
CA PHE A 40 6.65 -4.48 -10.28
C PHE A 40 6.94 -3.30 -11.22
N LEU A 41 7.34 -2.18 -10.63
CA LEU A 41 8.03 -1.10 -11.34
C LEU A 41 9.48 -1.06 -10.89
N ASP A 42 10.39 -1.11 -11.84
CA ASP A 42 11.81 -1.01 -11.61
C ASP A 42 12.18 0.46 -11.67
N LEU A 43 12.67 1.00 -10.56
CA LEU A 43 13.12 2.38 -10.45
C LEU A 43 14.64 2.40 -10.61
N TYR A 44 15.13 3.17 -11.58
CA TYR A 44 16.55 3.33 -11.86
C TYR A 44 17.07 4.69 -11.40
N SER A 45 18.35 4.76 -11.04
CA SER A 45 19.03 6.01 -10.72
C SER A 45 19.42 6.83 -11.95
N SER A 46 19.40 6.23 -13.14
CA SER A 46 19.79 6.83 -14.41
C SER A 46 18.87 6.37 -15.54
N PRO A 47 18.72 7.15 -16.63
CA PRO A 47 17.99 6.72 -17.84
C PRO A 47 18.57 5.46 -18.49
N GLU A 48 19.87 5.18 -18.28
CA GLU A 48 20.47 3.91 -18.64
C GLU A 48 19.99 2.83 -17.67
N GLN A 49 18.92 2.12 -18.04
CA GLN A 49 18.24 1.07 -17.27
C GLN A 49 19.06 -0.23 -17.15
N ARG A 50 20.29 -0.10 -16.64
CA ARG A 50 21.22 -1.19 -16.38
C ARG A 50 20.99 -1.73 -14.99
N VAL A 51 21.33 -3.01 -14.79
CA VAL A 51 21.21 -3.69 -13.48
C VAL A 51 21.96 -2.93 -12.38
N GLU A 52 23.13 -2.36 -12.69
CA GLU A 52 23.93 -1.52 -11.77
C GLU A 52 23.21 -0.24 -11.31
N ASN A 53 22.26 0.26 -12.12
CA ASN A 53 21.48 1.45 -11.83
C ASN A 53 20.12 1.12 -11.18
N LEU A 54 19.79 -0.15 -10.96
CA LEU A 54 18.53 -0.55 -10.34
C LEU A 54 18.51 -0.11 -8.87
N HIS A 55 17.62 0.84 -8.55
CA HIS A 55 17.53 1.46 -7.23
C HIS A 55 16.49 0.80 -6.31
N ALA A 56 15.38 0.33 -6.88
CA ALA A 56 14.33 -0.39 -6.16
C ALA A 56 13.32 -1.05 -7.11
N GLU A 57 12.73 -2.15 -6.65
CA GLU A 57 11.53 -2.74 -7.26
C GLU A 57 10.30 -2.38 -6.40
N ILE A 58 9.27 -1.82 -7.03
CA ILE A 58 8.06 -1.35 -6.36
C ILE A 58 6.90 -2.28 -6.73
N PRO A 59 6.31 -3.01 -5.77
CA PRO A 59 5.14 -3.85 -6.04
C PRO A 59 3.94 -3.03 -6.51
N VAL A 60 3.29 -3.48 -7.58
CA VAL A 60 2.14 -2.82 -8.19
C VAL A 60 0.93 -3.74 -8.29
N GLN A 61 -0.24 -3.18 -7.98
CA GLN A 61 -1.52 -3.76 -8.34
C GLN A 61 -2.28 -2.80 -9.24
N VAL A 62 -2.84 -3.31 -10.32
CA VAL A 62 -3.76 -2.62 -11.23
C VAL A 62 -5.17 -3.20 -11.04
N LYS A 63 -6.18 -2.34 -10.99
CA LYS A 63 -7.59 -2.73 -10.92
C LYS A 63 -8.40 -1.95 -11.93
N GLY A 64 -9.17 -2.66 -12.76
CA GLY A 64 -10.15 -2.04 -13.65
C GLY A 64 -11.51 -1.85 -12.99
N THR A 65 -12.17 -0.74 -13.29
CA THR A 65 -13.57 -0.48 -12.94
C THR A 65 -14.36 0.02 -14.14
N MET A 66 -15.58 -0.48 -14.28
CA MET A 66 -16.53 0.02 -15.29
C MET A 66 -17.45 1.14 -14.76
N GLY A 67 -17.34 1.45 -13.46
CA GLY A 67 -18.07 2.53 -12.83
C GLY A 67 -17.36 3.88 -13.03
N LYS A 68 -18.13 4.96 -13.19
CA LYS A 68 -17.58 6.31 -13.26
C LYS A 68 -16.85 6.63 -11.95
N LEU A 69 -15.53 6.87 -12.03
CA LEU A 69 -14.73 7.37 -10.92
C LEU A 69 -15.01 8.86 -10.79
N LYS A 70 -15.98 9.24 -9.92
CA LYS A 70 -16.36 10.64 -9.71
C LYS A 70 -15.57 11.23 -8.54
N PRO A 71 -14.63 12.17 -8.77
CA PRO A 71 -13.92 12.81 -7.69
C PRO A 71 -14.84 13.71 -6.87
N ASN A 72 -14.57 13.84 -5.57
CA ASN A 72 -15.18 14.87 -4.76
C ASN A 72 -14.57 16.25 -5.06
N LYS A 73 -15.03 17.30 -4.35
CA LYS A 73 -14.51 18.68 -4.46
C LYS A 73 -13.00 18.84 -4.21
N HIS A 74 -12.34 17.82 -3.65
CA HIS A 74 -10.90 17.79 -3.38
C HIS A 74 -10.13 16.88 -4.36
N GLY A 75 -10.77 16.42 -5.45
CA GLY A 75 -10.14 15.53 -6.42
C GLY A 75 -9.90 14.11 -5.92
N VAL A 76 -10.62 13.65 -4.88
CA VAL A 76 -10.45 12.31 -4.29
C VAL A 76 -11.66 11.43 -4.62
N VAL A 77 -11.39 10.18 -5.02
CA VAL A 77 -12.42 9.13 -5.20
C VAL A 77 -12.28 8.10 -4.09
N LYS A 78 -13.40 7.56 -3.61
CA LYS A 78 -13.43 6.45 -2.64
C LYS A 78 -13.42 5.11 -3.39
N PHE A 79 -12.35 4.32 -3.22
CA PHE A 79 -12.25 2.98 -3.79
C PHE A 79 -12.41 1.92 -2.70
N MET A 80 -13.19 0.86 -2.96
CA MET A 80 -13.40 -0.22 -2.00
C MET A 80 -12.38 -1.35 -2.21
N ALA A 81 -11.37 -1.42 -1.36
CA ALA A 81 -10.37 -2.49 -1.34
C ALA A 81 -10.78 -3.61 -0.38
N ARG A 82 -10.42 -4.86 -0.69
CA ARG A 82 -10.66 -6.00 0.22
C ARG A 82 -9.71 -5.91 1.42
N THR A 83 -10.24 -6.09 2.63
CA THR A 83 -9.46 -6.02 3.88
C THR A 83 -8.30 -7.01 3.87
N GLU A 84 -8.53 -8.23 3.40
CA GLU A 84 -7.46 -9.23 3.27
C GLU A 84 -6.36 -8.83 2.29
N ALA A 85 -6.69 -8.14 1.19
CA ALA A 85 -5.70 -7.69 0.22
C ALA A 85 -4.78 -6.65 0.87
N LEU A 86 -5.36 -5.70 1.60
CA LEU A 86 -4.61 -4.70 2.35
C LEU A 86 -3.69 -5.33 3.42
N LYS A 87 -4.18 -6.33 4.16
CA LYS A 87 -3.34 -7.10 5.10
C LYS A 87 -2.13 -7.72 4.39
N ARG A 88 -2.31 -8.37 3.23
CA ARG A 88 -1.18 -8.91 2.45
C ARG A 88 -0.24 -7.84 1.89
N TYR A 89 -0.78 -6.70 1.43
CA TYR A 89 0.06 -5.58 0.96
C TYR A 89 0.96 -5.06 2.07
N ARG A 90 0.49 -5.03 3.32
CA ARG A 90 1.28 -4.65 4.49
C ARG A 90 2.29 -5.73 4.87
N ASP A 91 1.85 -6.97 5.00
CA ASP A 91 2.62 -8.02 5.67
C ASP A 91 3.64 -8.71 4.76
N VAL A 92 3.30 -8.89 3.48
CA VAL A 92 4.16 -9.59 2.50
C VAL A 92 4.96 -8.59 1.68
N TYR A 93 4.27 -7.58 1.13
CA TYR A 93 4.86 -6.67 0.17
C TYR A 93 5.42 -5.40 0.80
N TYR A 94 5.22 -5.15 2.10
CA TYR A 94 5.66 -3.93 2.79
C TYR A 94 5.22 -2.63 2.10
N GLY A 95 4.06 -2.68 1.46
CA GLY A 95 3.44 -1.61 0.72
C GLY A 95 3.28 -1.94 -0.76
N VAL A 96 2.27 -1.35 -1.38
CA VAL A 96 1.94 -1.54 -2.80
C VAL A 96 1.50 -0.21 -3.39
N LEU A 97 1.88 0.06 -4.63
CA LEU A 97 1.28 1.13 -5.44
C LEU A 97 0.05 0.54 -6.15
N LEU A 98 -1.14 1.03 -5.79
CA LEU A 98 -2.40 0.58 -6.40
C LEU A 98 -2.84 1.57 -7.47
N PHE A 99 -2.98 1.09 -8.70
CA PHE A 99 -3.64 1.79 -9.79
C PHE A 99 -5.09 1.32 -9.94
N VAL A 100 -6.00 2.27 -10.13
CA VAL A 100 -7.41 2.03 -10.42
C VAL A 100 -7.75 2.75 -11.73
N VAL A 101 -8.11 1.99 -12.75
CA VAL A 101 -8.33 2.49 -14.11
C VAL A 101 -9.82 2.41 -14.44
N GLY A 102 -10.39 3.52 -14.87
CA GLY A 102 -11.72 3.57 -15.47
C GLY A 102 -11.69 3.00 -16.88
N VAL A 103 -12.58 2.04 -17.16
CA VAL A 103 -12.71 1.44 -18.50
C VAL A 103 -13.97 1.94 -19.17
N ASN A 104 -13.82 2.50 -20.36
CA ASN A 104 -14.94 2.94 -21.18
C ASN A 104 -15.73 1.73 -21.69
N LYS A 105 -17.05 1.73 -21.51
CA LYS A 105 -17.90 0.61 -21.90
C LYS A 105 -17.99 0.41 -23.42
N SER A 106 -17.87 1.49 -24.18
CA SER A 106 -18.01 1.50 -25.64
C SER A 106 -16.69 1.16 -26.33
N SER A 107 -15.61 1.88 -26.02
CA SER A 107 -14.29 1.67 -26.64
C SER A 107 -13.51 0.49 -26.02
N ARG A 108 -13.86 0.08 -24.79
CA ARG A 108 -13.15 -0.93 -23.99
C ARG A 108 -11.70 -0.56 -23.64
N LEU A 109 -11.32 0.70 -23.83
CA LEU A 109 -10.01 1.23 -23.47
C LEU A 109 -10.02 1.78 -22.04
N GLY A 110 -8.86 1.75 -21.40
CA GLY A 110 -8.64 2.45 -20.14
C GLY A 110 -8.51 3.96 -20.40
N GLU A 111 -9.23 4.78 -19.65
CA GLU A 111 -9.23 6.24 -19.81
C GLU A 111 -8.54 6.89 -18.61
N ASP A 112 -9.29 7.02 -17.52
CA ASP A 112 -8.86 7.70 -16.31
C ASP A 112 -8.05 6.76 -15.41
N VAL A 113 -6.83 7.16 -15.07
CA VAL A 113 -5.96 6.43 -14.14
C VAL A 113 -5.93 7.16 -12.81
N PHE A 114 -6.30 6.44 -11.75
CA PHE A 114 -6.18 6.88 -10.38
C PHE A 114 -5.17 6.02 -9.65
N PHE A 115 -4.59 6.54 -8.57
CA PHE A 115 -3.63 5.82 -7.77
C PHE A 115 -3.80 6.07 -6.26
N VAL A 116 -3.22 5.16 -5.48
CA VAL A 116 -2.98 5.36 -4.05
C VAL A 116 -1.72 4.62 -3.61
N GLN A 117 -0.95 5.24 -2.74
CA GLN A 117 0.20 4.63 -2.07
C GLN A 117 -0.28 3.86 -0.85
N LEU A 118 -0.28 2.53 -0.90
CA LEU A 118 -0.70 1.68 0.22
C LEU A 118 0.51 1.24 1.04
N LEU A 119 1.20 2.19 1.67
CA LEU A 119 2.29 1.90 2.60
C LEU A 119 1.76 1.31 3.92
N PRO A 120 2.58 0.58 4.71
CA PRO A 120 2.17 0.00 5.99
C PRO A 120 1.46 0.98 6.93
N TYR A 121 1.97 2.20 7.06
CA TYR A 121 1.32 3.26 7.84
C TYR A 121 -0.10 3.59 7.33
N ASN A 122 -0.26 3.76 6.01
CA ASN A 122 -1.55 4.07 5.38
C ASN A 122 -2.54 2.93 5.57
N ILE A 123 -2.08 1.69 5.42
CA ILE A 123 -2.89 0.48 5.61
C ILE A 123 -3.32 0.37 7.08
N ASN A 124 -2.41 0.52 8.03
CA ASN A 124 -2.72 0.44 9.47
C ASN A 124 -3.74 1.52 9.87
N ARG A 125 -3.57 2.76 9.41
CA ARG A 125 -4.51 3.85 9.67
C ARG A 125 -5.90 3.59 9.06
N ALA A 126 -5.96 2.89 7.95
CA ALA A 126 -7.23 2.51 7.35
C ALA A 126 -7.88 1.38 8.17
N LEU A 127 -7.12 0.31 8.47
CA LEU A 127 -7.59 -0.85 9.23
C LEU A 127 -8.03 -0.49 10.66
N SER A 128 -7.39 0.48 11.32
CA SER A 128 -7.74 0.91 12.68
C SER A 128 -9.11 1.60 12.78
N LYS A 129 -9.69 2.02 11.64
CA LYS A 129 -10.98 2.71 11.58
C LYS A 129 -12.14 1.78 11.22
N THR A 130 -11.88 0.48 11.14
CA THR A 130 -12.77 -0.49 10.53
C THR A 130 -13.16 -1.57 11.55
N CYS A 131 -14.41 -2.01 11.51
CA CYS A 131 -14.85 -3.13 12.36
C CYS A 131 -14.13 -4.44 11.97
N PRO A 132 -13.84 -5.34 12.93
CA PRO A 132 -13.09 -6.57 12.67
C PRO A 132 -13.64 -7.43 11.51
N ASP A 133 -14.96 -7.45 11.33
CA ASP A 133 -15.66 -8.31 10.37
C ASP A 133 -15.91 -7.65 9.01
N GLN A 134 -15.48 -6.40 8.81
CA GLN A 134 -15.74 -5.69 7.57
C GLN A 134 -14.79 -6.15 6.46
N GLY A 135 -15.31 -6.93 5.50
CA GLY A 135 -14.52 -7.52 4.41
C GLY A 135 -13.97 -6.53 3.36
N LYS A 136 -14.47 -5.29 3.32
CA LYS A 136 -14.01 -4.24 2.38
C LYS A 136 -13.88 -2.89 3.07
N MET A 137 -12.87 -2.13 2.68
CA MET A 137 -12.56 -0.83 3.23
C MET A 137 -12.40 0.22 2.13
N SER A 138 -12.87 1.43 2.43
CA SER A 138 -12.68 2.58 1.54
C SER A 138 -11.26 3.13 1.68
N VAL A 139 -10.55 3.20 0.55
CA VAL A 139 -9.26 3.88 0.42
C VAL A 139 -9.42 5.09 -0.51
N PRO A 140 -8.90 6.28 -0.13
CA PRO A 140 -8.94 7.45 -0.98
C PRO A 140 -7.91 7.31 -2.11
N ILE A 141 -8.37 7.35 -3.35
CA ILE A 141 -7.54 7.36 -4.56
C ILE A 141 -7.59 8.76 -5.20
N LYS A 142 -6.52 9.17 -5.88
CA LYS A 142 -6.39 10.45 -6.57
C LYS A 142 -6.04 10.23 -8.04
N PRO A 143 -6.37 11.17 -8.95
CA PRO A 143 -5.89 11.10 -10.33
C PRO A 143 -4.38 10.94 -10.37
N PHE A 144 -3.91 10.00 -11.20
CA PHE A 144 -2.49 9.86 -11.47
C PHE A 144 -2.07 10.94 -12.47
N PRO A 145 -0.97 11.66 -12.25
CA PRO A 145 -0.57 12.75 -13.13
C PRO A 145 -0.18 12.20 -14.51
N THR A 146 -0.24 13.08 -15.51
CA THR A 146 0.21 12.78 -16.88
C THR A 146 1.63 13.28 -17.15
N ASN A 147 2.19 14.14 -16.29
CA ASN A 147 3.54 14.65 -16.44
C ASN A 147 4.58 13.61 -15.96
N PRO A 148 5.50 13.14 -16.81
CA PRO A 148 6.48 12.12 -16.45
C PRO A 148 7.39 12.48 -15.27
N LYS A 149 7.75 13.76 -15.14
CA LYS A 149 8.57 14.23 -14.01
C LYS A 149 7.79 14.12 -12.70
N GLU A 150 6.49 14.39 -12.72
CA GLU A 150 5.64 14.23 -11.53
C GLU A 150 5.42 12.77 -11.19
N MET A 151 5.15 11.92 -12.19
CA MET A 151 5.05 10.47 -12.01
C MET A 151 6.32 9.92 -11.33
N THR A 152 7.49 10.26 -11.86
CA THR A 152 8.80 9.85 -11.32
C THR A 152 9.00 10.32 -9.89
N ARG A 153 8.67 11.59 -9.58
CA ARG A 153 8.76 12.14 -8.21
C ARG A 153 7.86 11.38 -7.23
N ILE A 154 6.62 11.10 -7.62
CA ILE A 154 5.66 10.37 -6.76
C ILE A 154 6.16 8.96 -6.45
N ILE A 155 6.65 8.25 -7.46
CA ILE A 155 7.13 6.87 -7.35
C ILE A 155 8.43 6.81 -6.52
N THR A 156 9.35 7.74 -6.75
CA THR A 156 10.58 7.89 -5.97
C THR A 156 10.28 8.20 -4.50
N ALA A 157 9.35 9.12 -4.22
CA ALA A 157 8.92 9.47 -2.87
C ALA A 157 8.23 8.28 -2.17
N LEU A 158 7.44 7.49 -2.89
CA LEU A 158 6.86 6.25 -2.37
C LEU A 158 7.95 5.29 -1.91
N ASN A 159 8.99 5.08 -2.72
CA ASN A 159 10.10 4.19 -2.38
C ASN A 159 10.88 4.69 -1.15
N ALA A 160 11.19 6.00 -1.09
CA ALA A 160 11.86 6.59 0.06
C ALA A 160 11.05 6.38 1.36
N ASN A 161 9.74 6.62 1.31
CA ASN A 161 8.85 6.40 2.46
C ASN A 161 8.71 4.93 2.84
N ARG A 162 8.66 4.03 1.85
CA ARG A 162 8.67 2.57 2.04
C ARG A 162 9.94 2.13 2.77
N LYS A 163 11.13 2.52 2.28
CA LYS A 163 12.43 2.23 2.92
C LYS A 163 12.48 2.75 4.36
N LYS A 164 11.99 3.97 4.62
CA LYS A 164 11.92 4.54 5.98
C LYS A 164 11.05 3.70 6.92
N GLN A 165 9.88 3.27 6.47
CA GLN A 165 8.97 2.45 7.28
C GLN A 165 9.50 1.03 7.51
N MET A 166 10.22 0.45 6.54
CA MET A 166 10.90 -0.83 6.72
C MET A 166 12.02 -0.76 7.76
N LYS A 167 12.88 0.25 7.67
CA LYS A 167 13.96 0.47 8.65
C LYS A 167 13.44 0.64 10.06
N ALA A 168 12.37 1.42 10.25
CA ALA A 168 11.73 1.60 11.56
C ALA A 168 11.24 0.29 12.19
N LYS A 169 10.91 -0.74 11.40
CA LYS A 169 10.52 -2.07 11.89
C LYS A 169 11.74 -2.94 12.25
N VAL A 170 12.85 -2.82 11.50
CA VAL A 170 14.07 -3.62 11.74
C VAL A 170 14.75 -3.21 13.05
N VAL A 171 14.75 -1.93 13.41
CA VAL A 171 15.31 -1.42 14.68
C VAL A 171 14.58 -1.99 15.92
N ALA A 172 13.38 -2.57 15.77
CA ALA A 172 12.68 -3.22 16.88
C ALA A 172 13.25 -4.60 17.28
N TYR A 173 14.18 -5.16 16.50
CA TYR A 173 14.86 -6.43 16.78
C TYR A 173 16.38 -6.29 16.66
N ASP A 174 16.96 -5.40 17.45
CA ASP A 174 18.40 -5.50 17.72
C ASP A 174 18.61 -6.59 18.77
N PHE A 175 19.21 -7.71 18.36
CA PHE A 175 19.83 -8.68 19.27
C PHE A 175 21.08 -8.04 19.90
N GLY A 176 20.87 -7.01 20.71
CA GLY A 176 21.86 -6.59 21.70
C GLY A 176 21.92 -7.69 22.77
N GLY A 177 23.01 -8.47 22.75
CA GLY A 177 23.31 -9.41 23.82
C GLY A 177 23.39 -8.71 25.18
N ASP A 178 22.93 -9.44 26.20
CA ASP A 178 23.19 -9.28 27.64
C ASP A 178 22.71 -7.96 28.30
N THR A 179 21.80 -7.92 29.31
CA THR A 179 21.53 -8.86 30.40
C THR A 179 20.24 -8.54 31.17
N LYS A 180 19.59 -9.63 31.63
CA LYS A 180 18.89 -9.84 32.93
C LYS A 180 17.41 -9.43 33.16
N PRO A 181 16.72 -10.20 34.05
CA PRO A 181 15.39 -10.73 33.80
C PRO A 181 14.24 -9.94 34.42
N CYS A 182 13.07 -10.17 33.83
CA CYS A 182 11.73 -9.83 34.29
C CYS A 182 11.54 -10.04 35.79
N GLN A 183 11.41 -8.93 36.54
CA GLN A 183 10.81 -8.98 37.88
C GLN A 183 9.29 -8.95 37.71
N LYS A 184 8.66 -10.08 38.06
CA LYS A 184 7.22 -10.18 38.30
C LYS A 184 6.84 -9.18 39.39
N THR A 185 6.04 -8.17 39.06
CA THR A 185 5.16 -7.55 40.06
C THR A 185 3.89 -8.38 40.17
N SER A 186 3.96 -9.38 41.05
CA SER A 186 2.78 -9.97 41.68
C SER A 186 2.15 -8.92 42.59
N ILE A 187 1.07 -8.28 42.17
CA ILE A 187 0.20 -7.56 43.10
C ILE A 187 -0.69 -8.61 43.75
N LEU A 188 -0.21 -9.12 44.88
CA LEU A 188 -0.95 -9.98 45.78
C LEU A 188 -1.99 -9.12 46.51
N TYR A 189 -3.25 -9.53 46.41
CA TYR A 189 -4.32 -9.14 47.34
C TYR A 189 -3.84 -9.33 48.78
N GLN A 190 -3.81 -8.27 49.59
CA GLN A 190 -3.89 -8.42 51.04
C GLN A 190 -4.89 -7.45 51.65
N SER A 191 -5.77 -8.09 52.39
CA SER A 191 -6.85 -7.65 53.24
C SER A 191 -6.46 -6.67 54.35
N ARG A 192 -7.46 -5.91 54.78
CA ARG A 192 -7.54 -5.04 55.97
C ARG A 192 -6.77 -5.53 57.20
N PRO A 193 -6.43 -4.60 58.10
CA PRO A 193 -6.67 -4.82 59.53
C PRO A 193 -7.67 -3.81 60.10
N SER A 194 -8.61 -4.37 60.84
CA SER A 194 -9.40 -3.74 61.91
C SER A 194 -8.51 -3.05 62.93
N CYS A 195 -8.93 -1.90 63.45
CA CYS A 195 -8.63 -1.55 64.84
C CYS A 195 -9.79 -0.76 65.46
N THR A 196 -9.96 -1.04 66.74
CA THR A 196 -11.17 -0.99 67.54
C THR A 196 -11.31 0.33 68.30
N LYS A 197 -12.53 0.63 68.72
CA LYS A 197 -12.94 1.72 69.63
C LYS A 197 -12.04 1.87 70.87
N ALA A 198 -11.92 3.10 71.37
CA ALA A 198 -11.94 3.40 72.81
C ALA A 198 -12.46 4.83 73.05
N ASN A 199 -13.45 4.94 73.94
CA ASN A 199 -14.00 6.17 74.51
C ASN A 199 -12.99 6.85 75.44
N VAL A 200 -13.04 8.18 75.56
CA VAL A 200 -13.41 8.96 76.76
C VAL A 200 -14.03 10.27 76.29
#